data_AF-A0A6A3JEG6-F1
#
_entry.id   AF-A0A6A3JEG6-F1
#
_cell.length_a   1.000
_cell.length_b   1.000
_cell.length_c   1.000
_cell.angle_alpha   90.00
_cell.angle_beta   90.00
_cell.angle_gamma   90.00
#
_symmetry.space_group_name_H-M   'P 1'
#
loop_
_entity.id
_entity.type
_entity.pdbx_description
1 polymer ?
#
loop_
_entity_poly.entity_id
_entity_poly.type
_entity_poly.pdbx_seq_one_letter_code
_entity_poly.pdbx_strand_id
1 'polypeptide(L)'
;MAPSSPSAPARPGSSEDGENGGLTRGYSKRGDGFSVQETEGMLQQVRDRWQEGWDVIAELHNAQFPGHKRSASSLKRKFAKLYRFKIDANTKEKHARAAAMAKKVREEMRGQRRGLIGTPALSEDLVAETEVQEVHQDLTEVEMIAPQSGSHSHALPEPAVTASEHELQQTLTQSVAMPQETPMRDDAWQAAINRLPVAGDRLRTLRNQIENGETTASQDLVQTVLLVLLESQHQRDLEREQEREERRQEKLRWQEEMREQRRRHEQDRAEDRRKNEQFMQVMTTLVAQIAAGQQQRTGVN
;
A
#
# COMPACT_ATOMS: atom_id res chain seq x y z
N MET A 1 9.27 78.53 -11.74
CA MET A 1 10.23 77.46 -11.41
C MET A 1 9.44 76.16 -11.33
N ALA A 2 9.80 75.17 -12.14
CA ALA A 2 9.38 73.77 -11.95
C ALA A 2 10.21 73.16 -10.77
N PRO A 3 9.85 72.00 -10.18
CA PRO A 3 9.72 70.74 -10.92
C PRO A 3 8.45 69.92 -10.65
N SER A 4 8.20 69.05 -11.63
CA SER A 4 7.06 68.17 -11.80
C SER A 4 7.33 66.75 -11.31
N SER A 5 6.22 66.04 -11.02
CA SER A 5 5.98 64.58 -11.05
C SER A 5 6.47 63.73 -9.86
N PRO A 6 5.92 62.51 -9.62
CA PRO A 6 4.96 61.72 -10.43
C PRO A 6 3.76 61.16 -9.62
N SER A 7 2.52 61.13 -10.11
CA SER A 7 1.91 60.22 -11.09
C SER A 7 2.21 58.73 -10.90
N ALA A 8 1.18 57.95 -10.56
CA ALA A 8 1.20 56.50 -10.44
C ALA A 8 1.65 55.81 -11.75
N PRO A 9 2.35 54.66 -11.68
CA PRO A 9 2.41 53.73 -12.79
C PRO A 9 1.39 52.62 -12.61
N ALA A 10 0.73 52.34 -13.73
CA ALA A 10 -0.19 51.26 -13.96
C ALA A 10 0.43 49.87 -13.72
N ARG A 11 -0.48 48.96 -13.39
CA ARG A 11 -0.37 47.51 -13.49
C ARG A 11 0.24 47.08 -14.83
N PRO A 12 1.29 46.23 -14.87
CA PRO A 12 1.59 45.46 -16.06
C PRO A 12 0.98 44.06 -15.91
N GLY A 13 0.03 43.76 -16.78
CA GLY A 13 -0.07 42.41 -17.31
C GLY A 13 0.88 42.26 -18.49
N SER A 14 1.23 41.01 -18.77
CA SER A 14 1.82 40.47 -20.00
C SER A 14 3.33 40.25 -20.03
N SER A 15 3.65 38.98 -20.31
CA SER A 15 4.80 38.45 -21.04
C SER A 15 6.14 38.37 -20.31
N GLU A 16 6.40 37.21 -19.71
CA GLU A 16 7.71 36.56 -19.86
C GLU A 16 7.47 35.12 -20.31
N ASP A 17 7.43 34.96 -21.64
CA ASP A 17 7.85 33.74 -22.30
C ASP A 17 9.30 33.45 -21.90
N GLY A 18 9.48 32.29 -21.27
CA GLY A 18 10.78 31.70 -20.97
C GLY A 18 10.93 30.34 -21.62
N GLU A 19 10.51 30.20 -22.88
CA GLU A 19 11.13 29.22 -23.77
C GLU A 19 12.54 29.72 -24.09
N ASN A 20 13.52 29.24 -23.32
CA ASN A 20 14.84 29.01 -23.90
C ASN A 20 15.53 27.86 -23.18
N GLY A 21 15.84 26.83 -23.97
CA GLY A 21 16.57 25.66 -23.53
C GLY A 21 17.95 26.04 -23.03
N GLY A 22 18.33 25.42 -21.93
CA GLY A 22 19.69 25.45 -21.42
C GLY A 22 19.88 24.26 -20.52
N LEU A 23 20.81 23.39 -20.89
CA LEU A 23 21.26 22.19 -20.21
C LEU A 23 21.88 22.49 -18.83
N THR A 24 21.16 23.15 -17.94
CA THR A 24 21.56 23.25 -16.54
C THR A 24 20.99 22.04 -15.84
N ARG A 25 21.87 21.08 -15.55
CA ARG A 25 21.65 19.93 -14.65
C ARG A 25 21.08 20.46 -13.34
N GLY A 26 19.77 20.64 -13.31
CA GLY A 26 19.03 21.26 -12.23
C GLY A 26 19.04 20.31 -11.05
N TYR A 27 19.90 20.58 -10.08
CA TYR A 27 19.84 19.89 -8.80
C TYR A 27 18.50 20.23 -8.15
N SER A 28 17.63 19.23 -8.04
CA SER A 28 16.34 19.36 -7.36
C SER A 28 16.59 19.74 -5.91
N LYS A 29 16.19 20.96 -5.52
CA LYS A 29 16.24 21.38 -4.11
C LYS A 29 15.26 20.53 -3.31
N ARG A 30 15.52 20.28 -2.02
CA ARG A 30 14.56 19.55 -1.16
C ARG A 30 13.18 20.24 -1.25
N GLY A 31 12.16 19.48 -1.65
CA GLY A 31 10.80 19.98 -1.88
C GLY A 31 10.46 20.29 -3.34
N ASP A 32 11.44 20.23 -4.25
CA ASP A 32 11.17 20.29 -5.68
C ASP A 32 10.48 19.00 -6.12
N GLY A 33 9.29 19.19 -6.70
CA GLY A 33 8.37 18.12 -7.04
C GLY A 33 8.94 17.22 -8.12
N PHE A 34 8.17 16.21 -8.52
CA PHE A 34 8.57 15.40 -9.66
C PHE A 34 8.36 16.18 -10.95
N SER A 35 9.43 16.38 -11.72
CA SER A 35 9.30 16.93 -13.07
C SER A 35 8.52 15.96 -13.96
N VAL A 36 8.03 16.44 -15.12
CA VAL A 36 7.27 15.59 -16.06
C VAL A 36 8.17 14.48 -16.60
N GLN A 37 9.40 14.84 -16.99
CA GLN A 37 10.40 13.90 -17.50
C GLN A 37 10.86 12.91 -16.42
N GLU A 38 11.06 13.37 -15.18
CA GLU A 38 11.36 12.49 -14.04
C GLU A 38 10.20 11.53 -13.76
N THR A 39 8.96 12.00 -13.87
CA THR A 39 7.76 11.16 -13.69
C THR A 39 7.66 10.08 -14.77
N GLU A 40 7.85 10.44 -16.04
CA GLU A 40 7.82 9.49 -17.16
C GLU A 40 8.97 8.47 -17.06
N GLY A 41 10.19 8.94 -16.74
CA GLY A 41 11.35 8.06 -16.52
C GLY A 41 11.14 7.07 -15.37
N MET A 42 10.61 7.55 -14.24
CA MET A 42 10.24 6.69 -13.11
C MET A 42 9.22 5.62 -13.54
N LEU A 43 8.18 5.99 -14.31
CA LEU A 43 7.16 5.04 -14.76
C LEU A 43 7.72 3.95 -15.67
N GLN A 44 8.66 4.30 -16.55
CA GLN A 44 9.33 3.34 -17.41
C GLN A 44 10.16 2.34 -16.59
N GLN A 45 10.94 2.82 -15.61
CA GLN A 45 11.73 1.95 -14.73
C GLN A 45 10.85 1.01 -13.89
N VAL A 46 9.71 1.51 -13.38
CA VAL A 46 8.74 0.67 -12.67
C VAL A 46 8.17 -0.38 -13.62
N ARG A 47 7.84 -0.02 -14.86
CA ARG A 47 7.34 -0.97 -15.84
C ARG A 47 8.30 -2.13 -16.08
N ASP A 48 9.58 -1.81 -16.24
CA ASP A 48 10.60 -2.79 -16.64
C ASP A 48 11.08 -3.65 -15.47
N ARG A 49 11.14 -3.11 -14.25
CA ARG A 49 11.86 -3.73 -13.12
C ARG A 49 11.09 -3.76 -11.79
N TRP A 50 9.76 -3.63 -11.82
CA TRP A 50 8.95 -3.69 -10.58
C TRP A 50 9.12 -4.97 -9.76
N GLN A 51 9.57 -6.08 -10.38
CA GLN A 51 9.80 -7.36 -9.71
C GLN A 51 11.04 -7.36 -8.83
N GLU A 52 12.04 -6.53 -9.15
CA GLU A 52 13.32 -6.46 -8.46
C GLU A 52 13.26 -5.63 -7.18
N GLY A 53 12.14 -4.95 -6.95
CA GLY A 53 11.88 -4.16 -5.76
C GLY A 53 12.12 -2.66 -5.95
N TRP A 54 11.60 -1.89 -5.00
CA TRP A 54 11.61 -0.42 -5.07
C TRP A 54 13.00 0.18 -4.80
N ASP A 55 13.88 -0.54 -4.12
CA ASP A 55 15.24 -0.08 -3.81
C ASP A 55 16.11 -0.05 -5.07
N VAL A 56 16.07 -1.13 -5.89
CA VAL A 56 16.76 -1.18 -7.18
C VAL A 56 16.24 -0.10 -8.13
N ILE A 57 14.92 0.10 -8.17
CA ILE A 57 14.31 1.19 -8.96
C ILE A 57 14.81 2.55 -8.48
N ALA A 58 14.94 2.77 -7.18
CA ALA A 58 15.43 4.04 -6.65
C ALA A 58 16.90 4.28 -7.01
N GLU A 59 17.74 3.26 -6.98
CA GLU A 59 19.14 3.35 -7.41
C GLU A 59 19.25 3.75 -8.89
N LEU A 60 18.53 3.04 -9.77
CA LEU A 60 18.50 3.34 -11.20
C LEU A 60 17.89 4.71 -11.50
N HIS A 61 16.84 5.09 -10.79
CA HIS A 61 16.23 6.41 -10.87
C HIS A 61 17.25 7.50 -10.53
N ASN A 62 18.00 7.33 -9.45
CA ASN A 62 19.00 8.30 -9.03
C ASN A 62 20.23 8.33 -9.94
N ALA A 63 20.56 7.21 -10.59
CA ALA A 63 21.57 7.16 -11.64
C ALA A 63 21.12 7.94 -12.90
N GLN A 64 19.85 7.81 -13.29
CA GLN A 64 19.27 8.50 -14.45
C GLN A 64 19.00 9.99 -14.19
N PHE A 65 18.60 10.35 -12.96
CA PHE A 65 18.29 11.72 -12.54
C PHE A 65 19.23 12.17 -11.40
N PRO A 66 20.53 12.38 -11.71
CA PRO A 66 21.51 12.79 -10.72
C PRO A 66 21.11 14.15 -10.14
N GLY A 67 20.94 14.20 -8.82
CA GLY A 67 20.57 15.41 -8.08
C GLY A 67 19.16 15.39 -7.46
N HIS A 68 18.28 14.46 -7.84
CA HIS A 68 16.93 14.36 -7.27
C HIS A 68 16.84 13.47 -6.02
N LYS A 69 17.90 12.68 -5.73
CA LYS A 69 18.08 11.80 -4.55
C LYS A 69 16.76 11.28 -3.98
N ARG A 70 15.99 10.57 -4.81
CA ARG A 70 14.69 10.01 -4.44
C ARG A 70 14.88 8.69 -3.69
N SER A 71 14.09 8.45 -2.65
CA SER A 71 14.04 7.17 -1.96
C SER A 71 13.00 6.23 -2.57
N ALA A 72 13.17 4.92 -2.37
CA ALA A 72 12.19 3.89 -2.75
C ALA A 72 10.76 4.25 -2.31
N SER A 73 10.61 4.70 -1.06
CA SER A 73 9.34 5.16 -0.49
C SER A 73 8.75 6.37 -1.23
N SER A 74 9.59 7.32 -1.66
CA SER A 74 9.14 8.51 -2.40
C SER A 74 8.63 8.16 -3.81
N LEU A 75 9.33 7.26 -4.51
CA LEU A 75 8.93 6.77 -5.84
C LEU A 75 7.64 5.94 -5.74
N LYS A 76 7.56 5.03 -4.77
CA LYS A 76 6.36 4.24 -4.49
C LYS A 76 5.15 5.13 -4.20
N ARG A 77 5.33 6.18 -3.39
CA ARG A 77 4.27 7.16 -3.08
C ARG A 77 3.85 7.96 -4.31
N LYS A 78 4.80 8.40 -5.13
CA LYS A 78 4.52 9.11 -6.39
C LYS A 78 3.75 8.22 -7.36
N PHE A 79 4.20 6.98 -7.57
CA PHE A 79 3.51 5.98 -8.38
C PHE A 79 2.09 5.73 -7.87
N ALA A 80 1.93 5.57 -6.55
CA ALA A 80 0.63 5.39 -5.93
C ALA A 80 -0.33 6.54 -6.19
N LYS A 81 0.17 7.77 -6.10
CA LYS A 81 -0.62 8.96 -6.43
C LYS A 81 -1.05 8.99 -7.89
N LEU A 82 -0.20 8.53 -8.82
CA LEU A 82 -0.47 8.58 -10.26
C LEU A 82 -1.52 7.54 -10.70
N TYR A 83 -1.41 6.27 -10.30
CA TYR A 83 -2.38 5.27 -10.76
C TYR A 83 -3.77 5.48 -10.13
N ARG A 84 -3.83 6.13 -8.96
CA ARG A 84 -5.09 6.52 -8.28
C ARG A 84 -5.65 7.85 -8.78
N PHE A 85 -4.92 8.56 -9.63
CA PHE A 85 -5.32 9.87 -10.13
C PHE A 85 -6.57 9.74 -11.02
N LYS A 86 -7.59 10.55 -10.72
CA LYS A 86 -8.80 10.70 -11.54
C LYS A 86 -8.51 11.71 -12.64
N ILE A 87 -8.77 11.34 -13.89
CA ILE A 87 -8.53 12.20 -15.05
C ILE A 87 -9.85 12.90 -15.36
N ASP A 88 -9.92 14.20 -15.09
CA ASP A 88 -11.06 15.04 -15.42
C ASP A 88 -10.81 15.82 -16.71
N ALA A 89 -11.85 16.39 -17.32
CA ALA A 89 -11.76 17.15 -18.58
C ALA A 89 -10.80 18.37 -18.54
N ASN A 90 -10.51 18.89 -17.34
CA ASN A 90 -9.58 20.01 -17.14
C ASN A 90 -8.14 19.56 -16.81
N THR A 91 -7.86 18.26 -16.86
CA THR A 91 -6.52 17.73 -16.58
C THR A 91 -5.57 18.04 -17.73
N LYS A 92 -4.43 18.67 -17.44
CA LYS A 92 -3.39 18.89 -18.46
C LYS A 92 -2.96 17.55 -19.06
N GLU A 93 -2.87 17.50 -20.39
CA GLU A 93 -2.58 16.27 -21.14
C GLU A 93 -1.37 15.51 -20.60
N LYS A 94 -0.28 16.21 -20.28
CA LYS A 94 0.95 15.61 -19.69
C LYS A 94 0.69 14.83 -18.39
N HIS A 95 -0.20 15.31 -17.53
CA HIS A 95 -0.56 14.61 -16.29
C HIS A 95 -1.53 13.45 -16.56
N ALA A 96 -2.45 13.62 -17.52
CA ALA A 96 -3.34 12.54 -17.96
C ALA A 96 -2.55 11.37 -18.57
N ARG A 97 -1.55 11.64 -19.42
CA ARG A 97 -0.66 10.64 -20.02
C ARG A 97 0.13 9.88 -18.96
N ALA A 98 0.75 10.59 -18.01
CA ALA A 98 1.47 9.95 -16.91
C ALA A 98 0.55 9.09 -16.03
N ALA A 99 -0.67 9.55 -15.74
CA ALA A 99 -1.65 8.79 -14.97
C ALA A 99 -2.14 7.53 -15.73
N ALA A 100 -2.40 7.65 -17.04
CA ALA A 100 -2.77 6.52 -17.88
C ALA A 100 -1.66 5.46 -17.95
N MET A 101 -0.41 5.89 -18.12
CA MET A 101 0.76 5.00 -18.09
C MET A 101 0.89 4.32 -16.72
N ALA A 102 0.74 5.05 -15.61
CA ALA A 102 0.78 4.47 -14.28
C ALA A 102 -0.33 3.43 -14.04
N LYS A 103 -1.55 3.68 -14.55
CA LYS A 103 -2.65 2.72 -14.51
C LYS A 103 -2.32 1.46 -15.31
N LYS A 104 -1.79 1.60 -16.52
CA LYS A 104 -1.34 0.48 -17.35
C LYS A 104 -0.29 -0.37 -16.64
N VAL A 105 0.75 0.26 -16.09
CA VAL A 105 1.80 -0.44 -15.33
C VAL A 105 1.22 -1.16 -14.11
N ARG A 106 0.28 -0.54 -13.39
CA ARG A 106 -0.40 -1.18 -12.26
C ARG A 106 -1.23 -2.40 -12.68
N GLU A 107 -1.88 -2.34 -13.83
CA GLU A 107 -2.61 -3.47 -14.41
C GLU A 107 -1.66 -4.59 -14.83
N GLU A 108 -0.54 -4.28 -15.49
CA GLU A 108 0.52 -5.25 -15.81
C GLU A 108 1.05 -5.94 -14.53
N MET A 109 1.34 -5.17 -13.47
CA MET A 109 1.75 -5.71 -12.16
C MET A 109 0.71 -6.64 -11.52
N ARG A 110 -0.59 -6.37 -11.72
CA ARG A 110 -1.69 -7.19 -11.19
C ARG A 110 -1.94 -8.44 -12.04
N GLY A 111 -1.87 -8.31 -13.37
CA GLY A 111 -2.03 -9.38 -14.33
C GLY A 111 -0.94 -10.43 -14.18
N GLN A 112 0.32 -10.02 -13.99
CA GLN A 112 1.43 -10.95 -13.75
C GLN A 112 1.31 -11.71 -12.42
N ARG A 113 0.74 -11.07 -11.38
CA ARG A 113 0.43 -11.74 -10.09
C ARG A 113 -0.71 -12.76 -10.21
N ARG A 114 -1.57 -12.64 -11.21
CA ARG A 114 -2.57 -13.67 -11.57
C ARG A 114 -2.03 -14.72 -12.56
N GLY A 115 -1.07 -14.35 -13.41
CA GLY A 115 -0.53 -15.19 -14.48
C GLY A 115 0.36 -16.36 -14.04
N LEU A 116 0.68 -16.50 -12.75
CA LEU A 116 1.31 -17.72 -12.21
C LEU A 116 0.29 -18.83 -11.89
N ILE A 117 -1.01 -18.58 -12.07
CA ILE A 117 -2.06 -19.61 -12.00
C ILE A 117 -2.98 -19.44 -13.22
N GLY A 118 -2.69 -20.20 -14.29
CA GLY A 118 -3.61 -20.52 -15.37
C GLY A 118 -3.69 -19.52 -16.54
N THR A 119 -3.34 -20.00 -17.73
CA THR A 119 -3.94 -19.51 -18.99
C THR A 119 -5.46 -19.70 -18.93
N PRO A 120 -6.28 -18.82 -19.55
CA PRO A 120 -6.66 -19.06 -20.94
C PRO A 120 -6.85 -17.78 -21.79
N ALA A 121 -7.09 -18.07 -23.07
CA ALA A 121 -7.37 -17.21 -24.20
C ALA A 121 -8.36 -16.05 -23.99
N LEU A 122 -8.20 -15.05 -24.84
CA LEU A 122 -9.22 -14.21 -25.49
C LEU A 122 -10.50 -13.96 -24.69
N SER A 123 -10.69 -12.73 -24.21
CA SER A 123 -11.97 -12.07 -24.43
C SER A 123 -11.83 -10.56 -24.43
N GLU A 124 -12.18 -10.03 -25.58
CA GLU A 124 -12.61 -8.66 -25.84
C GLU A 124 -13.86 -8.35 -25.02
N ASP A 125 -14.07 -7.05 -24.80
CA ASP A 125 -15.33 -6.38 -24.46
C ASP A 125 -15.66 -6.00 -22.98
N LEU A 126 -15.58 -4.67 -22.79
CA LEU A 126 -16.47 -3.74 -22.06
C LEU A 126 -16.68 -3.78 -20.53
N VAL A 127 -16.33 -2.63 -19.96
CA VAL A 127 -17.12 -1.78 -19.04
C VAL A 127 -17.69 -2.42 -17.77
N ALA A 128 -17.09 -2.06 -16.63
CA ALA A 128 -17.88 -1.72 -15.44
C ALA A 128 -17.05 -0.81 -14.54
N GLU A 129 -17.54 0.41 -14.37
CA GLU A 129 -17.16 1.31 -13.28
C GLU A 129 -17.30 0.58 -11.95
N THR A 130 -16.33 0.74 -11.05
CA THR A 130 -16.62 0.75 -9.61
C THR A 130 -15.51 1.48 -8.87
N GLU A 131 -15.91 2.64 -8.41
CA GLU A 131 -15.20 3.56 -7.55
C GLU A 131 -14.88 2.88 -6.21
N VAL A 132 -13.59 2.66 -5.92
CA VAL A 132 -13.14 2.27 -4.57
C VAL A 132 -12.22 3.36 -4.05
N GLN A 133 -12.85 4.31 -3.35
CA GLN A 133 -12.20 5.38 -2.62
C GLN A 133 -11.57 4.81 -1.33
N GLU A 134 -10.27 4.53 -1.38
CA GLU A 134 -9.50 4.09 -0.21
C GLU A 134 -8.81 5.31 0.42
N VAL A 135 -9.49 5.90 1.40
CA VAL A 135 -8.92 6.92 2.29
C VAL A 135 -7.88 6.22 3.18
N HIS A 136 -6.63 6.68 3.22
CA HIS A 136 -5.77 6.48 4.38
C HIS A 136 -4.89 7.72 4.60
N GLN A 137 -4.88 8.10 5.88
CA GLN A 137 -4.49 9.37 6.47
C GLN A 137 -2.97 9.54 6.54
N ASP A 138 -2.55 10.80 6.52
CA ASP A 138 -1.25 11.28 6.96
C ASP A 138 -0.94 10.79 8.37
N LEU A 139 0.27 10.29 8.61
CA LEU A 139 0.97 10.54 9.87
C LEU A 139 2.48 10.74 9.63
N THR A 140 2.97 11.66 10.44
CA THR A 140 4.16 12.49 10.43
C THR A 140 5.39 11.79 11.03
N GLU A 141 6.55 12.40 10.78
CA GLU A 141 7.91 12.08 11.22
C GLU A 141 8.08 11.84 12.73
N VAL A 142 8.91 10.87 13.12
CA VAL A 142 9.90 10.99 14.22
C VAL A 142 11.17 10.19 13.89
N GLU A 143 12.21 10.96 13.60
CA GLU A 143 13.63 10.91 14.01
C GLU A 143 14.42 9.60 14.20
N MET A 144 15.70 9.74 13.80
CA MET A 144 16.77 8.77 13.60
C MET A 144 17.44 8.29 14.90
N ILE A 145 18.04 7.09 14.88
CA ILE A 145 19.39 6.83 15.43
C ILE A 145 20.15 5.87 14.47
N ALA A 146 21.44 6.17 14.33
CA ALA A 146 22.41 5.76 13.32
C ALA A 146 22.91 4.29 13.35
N PRO A 147 23.66 3.85 12.30
CA PRO A 147 24.08 2.46 12.07
C PRO A 147 25.52 2.18 12.52
N GLN A 148 25.80 0.91 12.87
CA GLN A 148 27.16 0.35 12.94
C GLN A 148 27.17 -0.86 11.99
N SER A 149 27.72 -0.72 10.79
CA SER A 149 29.11 -1.02 10.43
C SER A 149 29.55 -2.43 10.83
N GLY A 150 29.65 -3.31 9.82
CA GLY A 150 30.14 -4.68 9.94
C GLY A 150 30.32 -5.30 8.55
N SER A 151 31.31 -4.78 7.83
CA SER A 151 31.82 -5.28 6.56
C SER A 151 32.40 -6.70 6.67
N HIS A 152 31.92 -7.63 5.85
CA HIS A 152 32.72 -8.76 5.37
C HIS A 152 32.38 -9.05 3.90
N SER A 153 33.27 -8.63 3.02
CA SER A 153 33.37 -9.16 1.65
C SER A 153 33.93 -10.57 1.73
N HIS A 154 33.32 -11.53 1.04
CA HIS A 154 34.07 -12.64 0.48
C HIS A 154 33.44 -13.10 -0.83
N ALA A 155 34.34 -13.40 -1.76
CA ALA A 155 34.15 -13.54 -3.18
C ALA A 155 33.30 -14.75 -3.61
N LEU A 156 32.65 -14.59 -4.75
CA LEU A 156 32.24 -15.67 -5.66
C LEU A 156 33.43 -16.57 -6.01
N PRO A 157 33.18 -17.87 -6.23
CA PRO A 157 33.09 -18.32 -7.63
C PRO A 157 31.91 -19.28 -7.88
N GLU A 158 31.38 -19.22 -9.10
CA GLU A 158 30.56 -20.30 -9.67
C GLU A 158 31.37 -21.61 -9.72
N PRO A 159 30.70 -22.75 -9.50
CA PRO A 159 30.83 -23.80 -10.50
C PRO A 159 29.49 -24.48 -10.82
N ALA A 160 29.35 -24.81 -12.10
CA ALA A 160 28.33 -25.70 -12.64
C ALA A 160 28.26 -27.02 -11.85
N VAL A 161 27.08 -27.37 -11.34
CA VAL A 161 26.84 -28.63 -10.65
C VAL A 161 26.10 -29.56 -11.59
N THR A 162 26.84 -30.42 -12.30
CA THR A 162 26.32 -31.70 -12.78
C THR A 162 26.26 -32.63 -11.58
N ALA A 163 25.17 -32.56 -10.80
CA ALA A 163 24.95 -33.46 -9.67
C ALA A 163 24.71 -34.87 -10.22
N SER A 164 25.65 -35.77 -9.97
CA SER A 164 25.48 -37.19 -10.27
C SER A 164 24.51 -37.81 -9.26
N GLU A 165 23.65 -38.72 -9.74
CA GLU A 165 22.57 -39.39 -8.99
C GLU A 165 23.03 -40.02 -7.66
N HIS A 166 24.33 -40.31 -7.55
CA HIS A 166 24.95 -40.89 -6.37
C HIS A 166 25.15 -39.90 -5.20
N GLU A 167 25.24 -38.59 -5.45
CA GLU A 167 25.27 -37.57 -4.39
C GLU A 167 23.88 -37.33 -3.78
N LEU A 168 22.82 -37.44 -4.58
CA LEU A 168 21.44 -37.32 -4.08
C LEU A 168 21.09 -38.48 -3.13
N GLN A 169 21.58 -39.70 -3.39
CA GLN A 169 21.35 -40.83 -2.48
C GLN A 169 22.14 -40.72 -1.17
N GLN A 170 23.33 -40.11 -1.18
CA GLN A 170 24.11 -39.87 0.05
C GLN A 170 23.53 -38.74 0.91
N THR A 171 23.01 -37.67 0.32
CA THR A 171 22.32 -36.61 1.09
C THR A 171 21.01 -37.10 1.73
N LEU A 172 20.34 -38.08 1.12
CA LEU A 172 19.12 -38.68 1.67
C LEU A 172 19.38 -39.59 2.87
N THR A 173 20.54 -40.27 2.91
CA THR A 173 20.88 -41.22 4.00
C THR A 173 21.52 -40.53 5.21
N GLN A 174 22.10 -39.34 5.05
CA GLN A 174 22.76 -38.62 6.15
C GLN A 174 21.83 -37.66 6.91
N SER A 175 20.58 -37.50 6.47
CA SER A 175 19.59 -36.58 7.08
C SER A 175 18.59 -37.25 8.04
N VAL A 176 18.71 -38.57 8.28
CA VAL A 176 17.90 -39.25 9.31
C VAL A 176 18.70 -39.32 10.61
N ALA A 177 18.88 -38.16 11.23
CA ALA A 177 19.01 -38.14 12.68
C ALA A 177 17.69 -38.68 13.22
N MET A 178 17.71 -39.91 13.74
CA MET A 178 16.59 -40.53 14.44
C MET A 178 16.08 -39.54 15.49
N PRO A 179 14.90 -38.92 15.32
CA PRO A 179 14.27 -38.27 16.44
C PRO A 179 13.78 -39.41 17.32
N GLN A 180 14.42 -39.51 18.48
CA GLN A 180 13.89 -40.12 19.69
C GLN A 180 12.36 -40.02 19.70
N GLU A 181 11.68 -41.16 19.89
CA GLU A 181 10.22 -41.32 19.84
C GLU A 181 9.49 -40.23 20.64
N THR A 182 9.19 -39.12 19.97
CA THR A 182 8.31 -38.07 20.50
C THR A 182 6.87 -38.46 20.20
N PRO A 183 5.92 -38.22 21.13
CA PRO A 183 4.47 -38.41 20.93
C PRO A 183 3.85 -37.49 19.86
N MET A 184 4.67 -36.85 19.02
CA MET A 184 4.31 -35.79 18.07
C MET A 184 3.66 -36.33 16.79
N ARG A 185 3.82 -37.62 16.47
CA ARG A 185 3.24 -38.24 15.27
C ARG A 185 1.74 -38.54 15.45
N ASP A 186 1.33 -38.92 16.67
CA ASP A 186 -0.08 -39.14 17.00
C ASP A 186 -0.87 -37.83 16.94
N ASP A 187 -0.28 -36.73 17.38
CA ASP A 187 -0.87 -35.39 17.32
C ASP A 187 -1.13 -34.91 15.89
N ALA A 188 -0.23 -35.20 14.94
CA ALA A 188 -0.38 -34.78 13.55
C ALA A 188 -1.54 -35.49 12.84
N TRP A 189 -1.71 -36.80 13.08
CA TRP A 189 -2.86 -37.55 12.58
C TRP A 189 -4.14 -37.06 13.21
N GLN A 190 -4.16 -36.89 14.54
CA GLN A 190 -5.36 -36.42 15.25
C GLN A 190 -5.77 -35.01 14.79
N ALA A 191 -4.80 -34.11 14.59
CA ALA A 191 -5.06 -32.76 14.08
C ALA A 191 -5.60 -32.77 12.65
N ALA A 192 -5.08 -33.61 11.77
CA ALA A 192 -5.60 -33.77 10.41
C ALA A 192 -7.03 -34.33 10.43
N ILE A 193 -7.27 -35.37 11.23
CA ILE A 193 -8.59 -36.00 11.39
C ILE A 193 -9.62 -35.01 11.93
N ASN A 194 -9.25 -34.15 12.88
CA ASN A 194 -10.17 -33.17 13.46
C ASN A 194 -10.47 -31.99 12.52
N ARG A 195 -9.54 -31.65 11.61
CA ARG A 195 -9.71 -30.57 10.64
C ARG A 195 -10.50 -30.97 9.40
N LEU A 196 -10.61 -32.26 9.14
CA LEU A 196 -11.17 -32.84 7.91
C LEU A 196 -12.38 -33.71 8.27
N PRO A 197 -13.57 -33.14 8.47
CA PRO A 197 -14.75 -33.91 8.86
C PRO A 197 -15.13 -35.02 7.86
N VAL A 198 -14.84 -34.86 6.57
CA VAL A 198 -15.19 -35.84 5.52
C VAL A 198 -14.09 -36.89 5.34
N ALA A 199 -12.82 -36.49 5.31
CA ALA A 199 -11.70 -37.43 5.18
C ALA A 199 -11.31 -38.11 6.50
N GLY A 200 -11.75 -37.58 7.65
CA GLY A 200 -11.32 -38.00 8.98
C GLY A 200 -11.57 -39.47 9.28
N ASP A 201 -12.73 -40.02 8.89
CA ASP A 201 -13.04 -41.44 9.12
C ASP A 201 -12.15 -42.39 8.29
N ARG A 202 -11.85 -41.99 7.04
CA ARG A 202 -10.93 -42.75 6.18
C ARG A 202 -9.50 -42.65 6.69
N LEU A 203 -9.07 -41.49 7.16
CA LEU A 203 -7.76 -41.30 7.79
C LEU A 203 -7.62 -42.13 9.08
N ARG A 204 -8.67 -42.19 9.92
CA ARG A 204 -8.71 -43.09 11.09
C ARG A 204 -8.57 -44.56 10.70
N THR A 205 -9.32 -44.98 9.70
CA THR A 205 -9.28 -46.37 9.20
C THR A 205 -7.90 -46.71 8.64
N LEU A 206 -7.32 -45.82 7.83
CA LEU A 206 -6.01 -45.99 7.22
C LEU A 206 -4.90 -46.03 8.29
N ARG A 207 -5.00 -45.19 9.32
CA ARG A 207 -4.09 -45.20 10.47
C ARG A 207 -4.13 -46.56 11.18
N ASN A 208 -5.32 -47.06 11.50
CA ASN A 208 -5.48 -48.35 12.18
C ASN A 208 -4.90 -49.51 11.34
N GLN A 209 -5.10 -49.48 10.02
CA GLN A 209 -4.52 -50.48 9.11
C GLN A 209 -2.98 -50.45 9.13
N ILE A 210 -2.38 -49.26 9.13
CA ILE A 210 -0.92 -49.09 9.22
C ILE A 210 -0.39 -49.56 10.58
N GLU A 211 -1.08 -49.23 11.68
CA GLU A 211 -0.68 -49.63 13.04
C GLU A 211 -0.75 -51.15 13.25
N ASN A 212 -1.73 -51.82 12.62
CA ASN A 212 -1.90 -53.27 12.68
C ASN A 212 -1.04 -54.03 11.64
N GLY A 213 -0.28 -53.33 10.79
CA GLY A 213 0.54 -53.94 9.75
C GLY A 213 -0.26 -54.56 8.59
N GLU A 214 -1.51 -54.15 8.41
CA GLU A 214 -2.37 -54.61 7.32
C GLU A 214 -1.98 -53.95 5.99
N THR A 215 -2.00 -54.71 4.89
CA THR A 215 -1.70 -54.16 3.57
C THR A 215 -2.87 -53.30 3.10
N THR A 216 -2.69 -51.98 3.08
CA THR A 216 -3.64 -51.04 2.49
C THR A 216 -3.65 -51.19 0.98
N ALA A 217 -4.81 -51.40 0.36
CA ALA A 217 -4.91 -51.42 -1.09
C ALA A 217 -4.48 -50.05 -1.66
N SER A 218 -3.68 -50.07 -2.72
CA SER A 218 -3.18 -48.84 -3.36
C SER A 218 -4.31 -47.90 -3.80
N GLN A 219 -5.45 -48.47 -4.19
CA GLN A 219 -6.66 -47.72 -4.55
C GLN A 219 -7.26 -46.95 -3.36
N ASP A 220 -7.29 -47.54 -2.16
CA ASP A 220 -7.83 -46.92 -0.95
C ASP A 220 -6.95 -45.77 -0.45
N LEU A 221 -5.62 -45.92 -0.59
CA LEU A 221 -4.65 -44.86 -0.34
C LEU A 221 -4.89 -43.67 -1.27
N VAL A 222 -4.97 -43.92 -2.58
CA VAL A 222 -5.21 -42.86 -3.59
C VAL A 222 -6.55 -42.16 -3.34
N GLN A 223 -7.61 -42.91 -3.04
CA GLN A 223 -8.92 -42.33 -2.77
C GLN A 223 -8.91 -41.46 -1.50
N THR A 224 -8.20 -41.89 -0.46
CA THR A 224 -8.08 -41.12 0.80
C THR A 224 -7.27 -39.84 0.58
N VAL A 225 -6.16 -39.91 -0.16
CA VAL A 225 -5.36 -38.72 -0.50
C VAL A 225 -6.17 -37.73 -1.34
N LEU A 226 -6.92 -38.19 -2.34
CA LEU A 226 -7.77 -37.32 -3.16
C LEU A 226 -8.82 -36.60 -2.30
N LEU A 227 -9.45 -37.31 -1.38
CA LEU A 227 -10.46 -36.74 -0.48
C LEU A 227 -9.85 -35.65 0.41
N VAL A 228 -8.69 -35.92 1.01
CA VAL A 228 -7.93 -34.95 1.83
C VAL A 228 -7.57 -33.70 1.01
N LEU A 229 -7.12 -33.88 -0.24
CA LEU A 229 -6.74 -32.75 -1.10
C LEU A 229 -7.94 -31.88 -1.48
N LEU A 230 -9.07 -32.49 -1.84
CA LEU A 230 -10.29 -31.77 -2.18
C LEU A 230 -10.86 -31.02 -0.99
N GLU A 231 -10.90 -31.66 0.18
CA GLU A 231 -11.40 -31.03 1.40
C GLU A 231 -10.46 -29.92 1.90
N SER A 232 -9.14 -30.12 1.80
CA SER A 232 -8.16 -29.06 2.08
C SER A 232 -8.27 -27.87 1.12
N GLN A 233 -8.62 -28.10 -0.14
CA GLN A 233 -8.89 -27.02 -1.08
C GLN A 233 -10.15 -26.26 -0.66
N HIS A 234 -11.24 -26.98 -0.42
CA HIS A 234 -12.52 -26.41 0.00
C HIS A 234 -12.40 -25.58 1.28
N GLN A 235 -11.65 -26.08 2.27
CA GLN A 235 -11.41 -25.36 3.52
C GLN A 235 -10.68 -24.02 3.28
N ARG A 236 -9.65 -24.01 2.42
CA ARG A 236 -8.95 -22.78 2.05
C ARG A 236 -9.82 -21.82 1.24
N ASP A 237 -10.80 -22.32 0.49
CA ASP A 237 -11.79 -21.48 -0.19
C ASP A 237 -12.74 -20.82 0.80
N LEU A 238 -13.24 -21.59 1.79
CA LEU A 238 -14.09 -21.07 2.86
C LEU A 238 -13.37 -20.01 3.70
N GLU A 239 -12.11 -20.25 4.10
CA GLU A 239 -11.32 -19.28 4.85
C GLU A 239 -11.14 -17.97 4.06
N ARG A 240 -10.86 -18.06 2.75
CA ARG A 240 -10.78 -16.90 1.86
C ARG A 240 -12.12 -16.16 1.74
N GLU A 241 -13.23 -16.87 1.76
CA GLU A 241 -14.56 -16.26 1.71
C GLU A 241 -14.93 -15.58 3.01
N GLN A 242 -14.67 -16.24 4.15
CA GLN A 242 -14.85 -15.68 5.48
C GLN A 242 -14.02 -14.40 5.64
N GLU A 243 -12.75 -14.39 5.25
CA GLU A 243 -11.89 -13.21 5.32
C GLU A 243 -12.44 -12.04 4.47
N ARG A 244 -13.06 -12.34 3.32
CA ARG A 244 -13.72 -11.31 2.49
C ARG A 244 -14.99 -10.79 3.15
N GLU A 245 -15.75 -11.64 3.84
CA GLU A 245 -16.95 -11.23 4.58
C GLU A 245 -16.58 -10.39 5.81
N GLU A 246 -15.56 -10.79 6.56
CA GLU A 246 -15.03 -10.04 7.71
C GLU A 246 -14.57 -8.65 7.29
N ARG A 247 -13.82 -8.53 6.19
CA ARG A 247 -13.44 -7.22 5.62
C ARG A 247 -14.64 -6.39 5.18
N ARG A 248 -15.73 -7.02 4.70
CA ARG A 248 -16.97 -6.29 4.38
C ARG A 248 -17.65 -5.79 5.63
N GLN A 249 -17.75 -6.60 6.67
CA GLN A 249 -18.34 -6.21 7.95
C GLN A 249 -17.52 -5.12 8.66
N GLU A 250 -16.20 -5.25 8.68
CA GLU A 250 -15.30 -4.25 9.26
C GLU A 250 -15.43 -2.91 8.53
N LYS A 251 -15.50 -2.92 7.20
CA LYS A 251 -15.72 -1.70 6.41
C LYS A 251 -17.07 -1.04 6.72
N LEU A 252 -18.11 -1.83 6.95
CA LEU A 252 -19.43 -1.30 7.34
C LEU A 252 -19.37 -0.68 8.74
N ARG A 253 -18.76 -1.35 9.72
CA ARG A 253 -18.55 -0.82 11.08
C ARG A 253 -17.75 0.46 11.05
N TRP A 254 -16.65 0.49 10.31
CA TRP A 254 -15.82 1.68 10.15
C TRP A 254 -16.59 2.84 9.51
N GLN A 255 -17.41 2.57 8.49
CA GLN A 255 -18.27 3.61 7.91
C GLN A 255 -19.30 4.15 8.90
N GLU A 256 -19.90 3.27 9.71
CA GLU A 256 -20.86 3.66 10.74
C GLU A 256 -20.19 4.53 11.82
N GLU A 257 -19.03 4.11 12.30
CA GLU A 257 -18.21 4.86 13.27
C GLU A 257 -17.80 6.23 12.70
N MET A 258 -17.37 6.30 11.44
CA MET A 258 -17.04 7.57 10.78
C MET A 258 -18.24 8.50 10.63
N ARG A 259 -19.44 7.96 10.38
CA ARG A 259 -20.67 8.76 10.35
C ARG A 259 -21.01 9.28 11.74
N GLU A 260 -20.87 8.44 12.77
CA GLU A 260 -21.11 8.85 14.15
C GLU A 260 -20.10 9.92 14.60
N GLN A 261 -18.82 9.75 14.27
CA GLN A 261 -17.77 10.71 14.58
C GLN A 261 -18.03 12.07 13.92
N ARG A 262 -18.48 12.09 12.65
CA ARG A 262 -18.91 13.35 12.00
C ARG A 262 -20.06 13.99 12.74
N ARG A 263 -21.08 13.23 13.16
CA ARG A 263 -22.21 13.75 13.91
C ARG A 263 -21.78 14.37 15.23
N ARG A 264 -20.87 13.72 15.97
CA ARG A 264 -20.29 14.25 17.21
C ARG A 264 -19.53 15.55 16.95
N HIS A 265 -18.63 15.58 15.96
CA HIS A 265 -17.91 16.80 15.60
C HIS A 265 -18.81 17.96 15.14
N GLU A 266 -19.92 17.67 14.47
CA GLU A 266 -20.90 18.69 14.10
C GLU A 266 -21.66 19.24 15.30
N GLN A 267 -22.01 18.38 16.27
CA GLN A 267 -22.62 18.78 17.54
C GLN A 267 -21.66 19.63 18.36
N ASP A 268 -20.41 19.20 18.54
CA ASP A 268 -19.39 19.95 19.28
C ASP A 268 -19.19 21.34 18.67
N ARG A 269 -19.07 21.42 17.33
CA ARG A 269 -18.96 22.71 16.64
C ARG A 269 -20.21 23.59 16.81
N ALA A 270 -21.40 23.00 16.89
CA ALA A 270 -22.62 23.76 17.14
C ALA A 270 -22.69 24.26 18.58
N GLU A 271 -22.25 23.46 19.55
CA GLU A 271 -22.16 23.85 20.96
C GLU A 271 -21.11 24.93 21.18
N ASP A 272 -19.94 24.83 20.53
CA ASP A 272 -18.91 25.85 20.59
C ASP A 272 -19.39 27.18 20.00
N ARG A 273 -20.16 27.14 18.90
CA ARG A 273 -20.83 28.35 18.38
C ARG A 273 -21.78 28.97 19.42
N ARG A 274 -22.60 28.15 20.08
CA ARG A 274 -23.52 28.63 21.14
C ARG A 274 -22.76 29.22 22.33
N LYS A 275 -21.71 28.54 22.81
CA LYS A 275 -20.85 29.02 23.91
C LYS A 275 -20.16 30.32 23.54
N ASN A 276 -19.63 30.42 22.33
CA ASN A 276 -18.97 31.63 21.84
C ASN A 276 -19.97 32.80 21.68
N GLU A 277 -21.18 32.55 21.18
CA GLU A 277 -22.25 33.55 21.12
C GLU A 277 -22.64 34.04 22.52
N GLN A 278 -22.82 33.14 23.49
CA GLN A 278 -23.08 33.50 24.89
C GLN A 278 -21.94 34.35 25.48
N PHE A 279 -20.68 33.96 25.23
CA PHE A 279 -19.52 34.72 25.66
C PHE A 279 -19.49 36.12 25.05
N MET A 280 -19.74 36.25 23.74
CA MET A 280 -19.83 37.52 23.03
C MET A 280 -20.94 38.42 23.59
N GLN A 281 -22.10 37.86 23.94
CA GLN A 281 -23.20 38.61 24.56
C GLN A 281 -22.80 39.18 25.94
N VAL A 282 -22.13 38.38 26.77
CA VAL A 282 -21.61 38.84 28.08
C VAL A 282 -20.54 39.92 27.90
N MET A 283 -19.61 39.74 26.96
CA MET A 283 -18.59 40.75 26.68
C MET A 283 -19.19 42.06 26.17
N THR A 284 -20.18 41.98 25.27
CA THR A 284 -20.87 43.16 24.74
C THR A 284 -21.59 43.93 25.83
N THR A 285 -22.29 43.23 26.74
CA THR A 285 -22.96 43.87 27.89
C THR A 285 -21.97 44.48 28.87
N LEU A 286 -20.85 43.81 29.15
CA LEU A 286 -19.79 44.36 30.02
C LEU A 286 -19.15 45.62 29.42
N VAL A 287 -18.82 45.62 28.12
CA VAL A 287 -18.27 46.79 27.42
C VAL A 287 -19.28 47.93 27.40
N ALA A 288 -20.57 47.66 27.17
CA ALA A 288 -21.62 48.68 27.23
C ALA A 288 -21.76 49.31 28.61
N GLN A 289 -21.66 48.52 29.70
CA GLN A 289 -21.66 49.04 31.07
C GLN A 289 -20.42 49.89 31.36
N ILE A 290 -19.24 49.48 30.92
CA ILE A 290 -18.00 50.25 31.08
C ILE A 290 -18.09 51.58 30.31
N ALA A 291 -18.57 51.56 29.08
CA ALA A 291 -18.74 52.77 28.25
C ALA A 291 -19.76 53.75 28.87
N ALA A 292 -20.91 53.24 29.35
CA ALA A 292 -21.90 54.06 30.03
C ALA A 292 -21.37 54.67 31.34
N GLY A 293 -20.59 53.89 32.11
CA GLY A 293 -19.93 54.37 33.33
C GLY A 293 -18.83 55.41 33.09
N GLN A 294 -18.14 55.36 31.94
CA GLN A 294 -17.18 56.39 31.54
C GLN A 294 -17.87 57.68 31.07
N GLN A 295 -18.97 57.58 30.32
CA GLN A 295 -19.74 58.75 29.88
C GLN A 295 -20.33 59.55 31.05
N GLN A 296 -20.78 58.88 32.12
CA GLN A 296 -21.24 59.56 33.34
C GLN A 296 -20.10 60.30 34.09
N ARG A 297 -18.85 59.87 33.95
CA ARG A 297 -17.69 60.54 34.54
C ARG A 297 -17.16 61.71 33.72
N THR A 298 -17.36 61.72 32.40
CA THR A 298 -16.91 62.80 31.51
C THR A 298 -17.92 63.94 31.34
N GLY A 299 -19.18 63.75 31.77
CA GLY A 299 -20.25 64.76 31.72
C GLY A 299 -20.33 65.69 32.94
N VAL A 300 -19.38 65.60 33.88
CA VAL A 300 -19.28 66.49 35.04
C VAL A 300 -18.00 67.30 34.92
N ASN A 301 -18.05 68.36 34.11
CA ASN A 301 -17.15 69.51 34.13
C ASN A 301 -17.94 70.73 33.66
#